data_AF-I4MB10-F1
#
_entry.id   AF-I4MB10-F1
#
_cell.length_a   1.000
_cell.length_b   1.000
_cell.length_c   1.000
_cell.angle_alpha   90.00
_cell.angle_beta   90.00
_cell.angle_gamma   90.00
#
_symmetry.space_group_name_H-M   'P 1'
#
loop_
_entity.id
_entity.type
_entity.pdbx_description
1 polymer ?
#
loop_
_entity_poly.entity_id
_entity_poly.type
_entity_poly.pdbx_seq_one_letter_code
_entity_poly.pdbx_strand_id
1 'polypeptide(L)'
;MERLKSHRDFVAVLKKRRKVSSRDIVAHYVMRDDTALKNTPNEDRSAVLDYIATGFGNSIPAAFSDTLMPSQNSEDAKRLGLAVSKSVGKAVIRNKVKRRLRVIAKDCESLLPYGCDVVLRAKPTAAESSFDSLHRQIEKLFAKISELLKTVHEHDFHEAVKNN
;
A
#
# COMPACT_ATOMS: atom_id res chain seq x y z
N MET A 1 -3.10 -10.52 -3.59
CA MET A 1 -2.82 -9.17 -3.06
C MET A 1 -1.74 -9.30 -2.01
N GLU A 2 -0.62 -8.64 -2.21
CA GLU A 2 0.48 -8.64 -1.26
C GLU A 2 0.20 -7.64 -0.11
N ARG A 3 0.83 -7.85 1.04
CA ARG A 3 0.71 -6.91 2.17
C ARG A 3 1.74 -5.79 2.04
N LEU A 4 1.30 -4.55 2.19
CA LEU A 4 2.21 -3.40 2.33
C LEU A 4 2.88 -3.45 3.71
N LYS A 5 4.15 -3.90 3.76
CA LYS A 5 4.93 -4.10 5.00
C LYS A 5 5.78 -2.88 5.37
N SER A 6 6.33 -2.17 4.38
CA SER A 6 7.21 -1.03 4.58
C SER A 6 6.46 0.16 5.18
N HIS A 7 6.94 0.66 6.32
CA HIS A 7 6.38 1.86 6.95
C HIS A 7 6.53 3.10 6.06
N ARG A 8 7.66 3.21 5.34
CA ARG A 8 7.93 4.29 4.39
C ARG A 8 6.87 4.33 3.30
N ASP A 9 6.59 3.18 2.69
CA ASP A 9 5.64 3.09 1.58
C ASP A 9 4.20 3.32 2.09
N PHE A 10 3.90 2.82 3.28
CA PHE A 10 2.62 3.08 3.95
C PHE A 10 2.37 4.59 4.18
N VAL A 11 3.38 5.31 4.68
CA VAL A 11 3.29 6.77 4.88
C VAL A 11 3.26 7.50 3.54
N ALA A 12 3.99 7.03 2.53
CA ALA A 12 3.98 7.62 1.20
C ALA A 12 2.57 7.60 0.59
N VAL A 13 1.84 6.49 0.71
CA VAL A 13 0.43 6.37 0.27
C VAL A 13 -0.47 7.34 1.05
N LEU A 14 -0.28 7.49 2.36
CA LEU A 14 -1.08 8.41 3.17
C LEU A 14 -0.78 9.89 2.90
N LYS A 15 0.48 10.22 2.55
CA LYS A 15 0.92 11.59 2.25
C LYS A 15 0.39 12.06 0.90
N LYS A 16 0.16 11.14 -0.04
CA LYS A 16 -0.50 11.46 -1.31
C LYS A 16 -1.96 11.86 -1.05
N ARG A 17 -2.39 12.99 -1.65
CA ARG A 17 -3.74 13.54 -1.46
C ARG A 17 -4.85 12.78 -2.21
N ARG A 18 -4.54 11.67 -2.88
CA ARG A 18 -5.50 10.82 -3.60
C ARG A 18 -6.18 9.86 -2.62
N LYS A 19 -7.48 10.07 -2.40
CA LYS A 19 -8.29 9.22 -1.52
C LYS A 19 -9.73 9.19 -2.00
N VAL A 20 -10.39 8.06 -1.80
CA VAL A 20 -11.83 7.90 -1.97
C VAL A 20 -12.42 7.52 -0.63
N SER A 21 -13.41 8.29 -0.16
CA SER A 21 -14.09 8.00 1.10
C SER A 21 -15.50 7.47 0.88
N SER A 22 -15.88 6.51 1.70
CA SER A 22 -17.24 6.03 1.88
C SER A 22 -17.71 6.33 3.32
N ARG A 23 -18.87 5.79 3.70
CA ARG A 23 -19.47 5.97 5.03
C ARG A 23 -18.52 5.48 6.12
N ASP A 24 -18.02 4.24 5.99
CA ASP A 24 -17.28 3.55 7.05
C ASP A 24 -15.78 3.42 6.77
N ILE A 25 -15.36 3.66 5.53
CA ILE A 25 -14.00 3.36 5.07
C ILE A 25 -13.47 4.54 4.25
N VAL A 26 -12.17 4.79 4.36
CA VAL A 26 -11.42 5.69 3.47
C VAL A 26 -10.31 4.88 2.80
N ALA A 27 -10.28 4.87 1.48
CA ALA A 27 -9.22 4.23 0.70
C ALA A 27 -8.26 5.31 0.19
N HIS A 28 -6.99 5.23 0.59
CA HIS A 28 -5.89 5.97 -0.02
C HIS A 28 -5.25 5.08 -1.06
N TYR A 29 -4.86 5.64 -2.21
CA TYR A 29 -4.27 4.86 -3.28
C TYR A 29 -3.19 5.65 -4.02
N VAL A 30 -2.18 4.93 -4.49
CA VAL A 30 -1.07 5.45 -5.31
C VAL A 30 -0.73 4.41 -6.37
N MET A 31 -0.41 4.87 -7.58
CA MET A 31 0.18 4.02 -8.61
C MET A 31 1.68 3.93 -8.43
N ARG A 32 2.26 2.74 -8.53
CA ARG A 32 3.69 2.58 -8.32
C ARG A 32 4.52 3.21 -9.45
N ASP A 33 3.96 3.40 -10.65
CA ASP A 33 4.60 4.20 -11.71
C ASP A 33 4.91 5.63 -11.23
N ASP A 34 4.06 6.24 -10.39
CA ASP A 34 4.33 7.55 -9.75
C ASP A 34 5.56 7.53 -8.82
N THR A 35 5.90 6.35 -8.27
CA THR A 35 7.03 6.17 -7.34
C THR A 35 8.29 5.70 -8.03
N ALA A 36 8.17 4.96 -9.14
CA ALA A 36 9.29 4.58 -9.99
C ALA A 36 9.92 5.82 -10.65
N LEU A 37 9.11 6.80 -11.09
CA LEU A 37 9.62 8.09 -11.59
C LEU A 37 10.33 8.96 -10.53
N LYS A 38 10.24 8.61 -9.23
CA LYS A 38 10.97 9.29 -8.16
C LYS A 38 12.16 8.51 -7.64
N ASN A 39 12.42 7.33 -8.20
CA ASN A 39 13.59 6.52 -7.91
C ASN A 39 14.52 6.56 -9.13
N THR A 40 15.05 7.73 -9.48
CA THR A 40 16.43 7.73 -9.99
C THR A 40 17.29 7.18 -8.85
N PRO A 41 18.00 6.06 -9.03
CA PRO A 41 19.01 5.66 -8.06
C PRO A 41 20.02 6.80 -8.05
N ASN A 42 20.16 7.51 -6.92
CA ASN A 42 21.39 8.26 -6.72
C ASN A 42 22.49 7.20 -6.63
N GLU A 43 23.20 6.98 -7.74
CA GLU A 43 24.48 6.29 -7.79
C GLU A 43 25.46 7.06 -6.91
N ASP A 44 25.42 6.78 -5.61
CA ASP A 44 26.47 7.12 -4.65
C ASP A 44 26.36 6.14 -3.49
N ARG A 45 26.68 4.86 -3.78
CA ARG A 45 27.01 3.87 -2.75
C ARG A 45 28.47 3.46 -2.85
N SER A 46 29.32 4.47 -2.87
CA SER A 46 30.76 4.41 -2.59
C SER A 46 31.06 4.45 -1.08
N ALA A 47 30.13 3.97 -0.23
CA ALA A 47 30.34 3.88 1.23
C ALA A 47 29.86 2.52 1.77
N VAL A 48 30.41 1.44 1.22
CA VAL A 48 30.41 0.09 1.83
C VAL A 48 31.71 -0.15 2.62
N LEU A 49 32.66 0.78 2.59
CA LEU A 49 33.84 0.75 3.46
C LEU A 49 33.68 1.80 4.57
N ASP A 50 33.18 1.38 5.72
CA ASP A 50 33.57 1.92 7.05
C ASP A 50 33.07 1.02 8.20
N TYR A 51 32.91 -0.28 7.93
CA TYR A 51 32.56 -1.29 8.93
C TYR A 51 33.80 -1.90 9.63
N ILE A 52 34.97 -1.24 9.57
CA ILE A 52 36.21 -1.75 10.18
C ILE A 52 36.81 -0.71 11.13
N ALA A 53 36.12 -0.37 12.23
CA ALA A 53 36.76 0.29 13.37
C ALA A 53 35.87 0.33 14.63
N THR A 54 35.56 -0.81 15.24
CA THR A 54 35.61 -0.94 16.73
C THR A 54 35.38 -2.39 17.12
N GLY A 55 36.40 -2.97 17.73
CA GLY A 55 36.45 -4.39 18.09
C GLY A 55 35.48 -4.75 19.21
N PHE A 56 34.61 -5.71 18.92
CA PHE A 56 34.16 -6.73 19.86
C PHE A 56 33.96 -8.02 19.08
N GLY A 57 34.83 -9.00 19.32
CA GLY A 57 34.72 -10.33 18.72
C GLY A 57 33.54 -11.10 19.31
N ASN A 58 32.70 -11.65 18.44
CA ASN A 58 32.40 -13.08 18.37
C ASN A 58 31.33 -13.35 17.30
N SER A 59 31.73 -14.08 16.26
CA SER A 59 30.97 -15.11 15.55
C SER A 59 29.48 -14.82 15.28
N ILE A 60 29.16 -14.19 14.15
CA ILE A 60 27.87 -14.47 13.48
C ILE A 60 28.08 -15.76 12.67
N PRO A 61 27.45 -16.89 13.02
CA PRO A 61 27.52 -18.09 12.20
C PRO A 61 26.91 -17.80 10.82
N ALA A 62 27.57 -18.28 9.77
CA ALA A 62 27.21 -18.14 8.36
C ALA A 62 25.81 -18.68 7.96
N ALA A 63 24.99 -19.11 8.92
CA ALA A 63 23.62 -19.58 8.74
C ALA A 63 22.55 -18.50 8.93
N PHE A 64 22.92 -17.25 9.24
CA PHE A 64 21.95 -16.15 9.47
C PHE A 64 21.79 -15.17 8.29
N SER A 65 22.60 -15.29 7.24
CA SER A 65 22.55 -14.39 6.08
C SER A 65 21.59 -14.85 4.96
N ASP A 66 20.85 -15.95 5.17
CA ASP A 66 20.05 -16.59 4.11
C ASP A 66 18.56 -16.19 4.08
N THR A 67 18.17 -15.07 4.68
CA THR A 67 16.76 -14.61 4.62
C THR A 67 16.60 -13.11 4.54
N LEU A 68 17.40 -12.46 3.67
CA LEU A 68 17.10 -11.11 3.19
C LEU A 68 17.25 -11.05 1.67
N MET A 69 16.54 -11.93 0.98
CA MET A 69 16.17 -11.65 -0.40
C MET A 69 15.00 -10.65 -0.37
N PRO A 70 15.17 -9.39 -0.80
CA PRO A 70 14.01 -8.62 -1.21
C PRO A 70 13.39 -9.42 -2.37
N SER A 71 12.15 -9.85 -2.22
CA SER A 71 11.43 -10.53 -3.30
C SER A 71 11.25 -9.54 -4.46
N GLN A 72 12.19 -9.55 -5.40
CA GLN A 72 12.27 -8.64 -6.56
C GLN A 72 11.25 -8.95 -7.66
N ASN A 73 10.14 -9.63 -7.36
CA ASN A 73 9.04 -9.86 -8.29
C ASN A 73 7.72 -9.33 -7.72
N SER A 74 7.73 -8.08 -7.26
CA SER A 74 6.52 -7.42 -6.74
C SER A 74 6.10 -6.22 -7.57
N GLU A 75 6.73 -5.95 -8.71
CA GLU A 75 6.41 -4.81 -9.59
C GLU A 75 4.94 -4.86 -10.07
N ASP A 76 4.42 -6.05 -10.39
CA ASP A 76 3.02 -6.22 -10.80
C ASP A 76 2.04 -6.47 -9.62
N ALA A 77 2.57 -6.70 -8.41
CA ALA A 77 1.76 -7.12 -7.28
C ALA A 77 1.00 -5.94 -6.64
N LYS A 78 -0.32 -6.09 -6.54
CA LYS A 78 -1.22 -5.20 -5.80
C LYS A 78 -0.91 -5.28 -4.31
N ARG A 79 -0.60 -4.16 -3.65
CA ARG A 79 -0.30 -4.16 -2.21
C ARG A 79 -1.40 -3.49 -1.39
N LEU A 80 -1.68 -4.08 -0.22
CA LEU A 80 -2.69 -3.58 0.70
C LEU A 80 -2.13 -3.26 2.09
N GLY A 81 -2.36 -2.04 2.54
CA GLY A 81 -2.23 -1.61 3.93
C GLY A 81 -3.59 -1.50 4.60
N LEU A 82 -3.67 -1.86 5.89
CA LEU A 82 -4.86 -1.68 6.72
C LEU A 82 -4.54 -0.78 7.91
N ALA A 83 -5.26 0.34 8.04
CA ALA A 83 -5.24 1.23 9.18
C ALA A 83 -6.57 1.16 9.93
N VAL A 84 -6.53 0.85 11.23
CA VAL A 84 -7.71 0.92 12.10
C VAL A 84 -7.36 1.79 13.30
N SER A 85 -8.06 2.92 13.44
CA SER A 85 -7.81 3.87 14.52
C SER A 85 -8.23 3.33 15.88
N LYS A 86 -7.67 3.91 16.95
CA LYS A 86 -8.09 3.60 18.33
C LYS A 86 -9.57 3.91 18.58
N SER A 87 -10.13 4.90 17.87
CA SER A 87 -11.54 5.32 17.97
C SER A 87 -12.56 4.29 17.46
N VAL A 88 -12.13 3.23 16.77
CA VAL A 88 -13.03 2.13 16.35
C VAL A 88 -13.41 1.21 17.52
N GLY A 89 -12.64 1.24 18.62
CA GLY A 89 -12.96 0.52 19.85
C GLY A 89 -11.82 -0.36 20.37
N LYS A 90 -12.18 -1.30 21.25
CA LYS A 90 -11.23 -2.21 21.91
C LYS A 90 -10.46 -3.07 20.90
N ALA A 91 -9.33 -3.64 21.33
CA ALA A 91 -8.45 -4.43 20.47
C ALA A 91 -9.17 -5.56 19.73
N VAL A 92 -10.11 -6.25 20.38
CA VAL A 92 -10.91 -7.33 19.79
C VAL A 92 -11.76 -6.82 18.62
N ILE A 93 -12.47 -5.71 18.80
CA ILE A 93 -13.30 -5.09 17.75
C ILE A 93 -12.42 -4.66 16.57
N ARG A 94 -11.29 -3.99 16.84
CA ARG A 94 -10.34 -3.58 15.78
C ARG A 94 -9.76 -4.77 15.01
N ASN A 95 -9.45 -5.86 15.69
CA ASN A 95 -8.94 -7.08 15.06
C ASN A 95 -10.01 -7.78 14.22
N LYS A 96 -11.26 -7.80 14.70
CA LYS A 96 -12.41 -8.28 13.95
C LYS A 96 -12.60 -7.48 12.66
N VAL A 97 -12.57 -6.15 12.73
CA VAL A 97 -12.65 -5.26 11.56
C VAL A 97 -11.48 -5.51 10.60
N LYS A 98 -10.23 -5.55 11.09
CA LYS A 98 -9.05 -5.87 10.25
C LYS A 98 -9.19 -7.20 9.52
N ARG A 99 -9.68 -8.24 10.21
CA ARG A 99 -9.90 -9.57 9.61
C ARG A 99 -10.96 -9.51 8.51
N ARG A 100 -12.10 -8.86 8.77
CA ARG A 100 -13.17 -8.67 7.78
C ARG A 100 -12.69 -7.92 6.53
N LEU A 101 -12.04 -6.77 6.74
CA LEU A 101 -11.52 -5.95 5.63
C LEU A 101 -10.50 -6.71 4.77
N ARG A 102 -9.67 -7.57 5.38
CA ARG A 102 -8.68 -8.37 4.65
C ARG A 102 -9.34 -9.39 3.72
N VAL A 103 -10.38 -10.06 4.19
CA VAL A 103 -11.11 -11.06 3.37
C VAL A 103 -11.75 -10.35 2.18
N ILE A 104 -12.54 -9.30 2.46
CA ILE A 104 -13.24 -8.53 1.42
C ILE A 104 -12.25 -7.96 0.39
N ALA A 105 -11.14 -7.36 0.84
CA ALA A 105 -10.18 -6.76 -0.07
C ALA A 105 -9.47 -7.81 -0.97
N LYS A 106 -9.34 -9.05 -0.49
CA LYS A 106 -8.83 -10.16 -1.30
C LYS A 106 -9.86 -10.58 -2.36
N ASP A 107 -11.13 -10.65 -1.98
CA ASP A 107 -12.21 -11.01 -2.90
C ASP A 107 -12.40 -9.96 -4.01
N CYS A 108 -12.26 -8.68 -3.66
CA CYS A 108 -12.37 -7.56 -4.62
C CYS A 108 -11.05 -7.21 -5.34
N GLU A 109 -9.98 -8.00 -5.19
CA GLU A 109 -8.67 -7.70 -5.75
C GLU A 109 -8.68 -7.54 -7.28
N SER A 110 -9.53 -8.28 -7.97
CA SER A 110 -9.68 -8.27 -9.43
C SER A 110 -10.09 -6.91 -9.98
N LEU A 111 -10.78 -6.08 -9.18
CA LEU A 111 -11.25 -4.75 -9.58
C LEU A 111 -10.14 -3.70 -9.63
N LEU A 112 -9.03 -3.93 -8.92
CA LEU A 112 -7.91 -3.00 -8.91
C LEU A 112 -6.94 -3.30 -10.07
N PRO A 113 -6.35 -2.28 -10.69
CA PRO A 113 -5.28 -2.47 -11.66
C PRO A 113 -3.98 -2.96 -10.99
N TYR A 114 -3.07 -3.48 -11.81
CA TYR A 114 -1.73 -3.92 -11.38
C TYR A 114 -0.89 -2.72 -10.92
N GLY A 115 0.12 -2.96 -10.08
CA GLY A 115 1.00 -1.90 -9.56
C GLY A 115 0.33 -0.88 -8.62
N CYS A 116 -0.90 -1.12 -8.17
CA CYS A 116 -1.60 -0.20 -7.26
C CYS A 116 -1.31 -0.51 -5.78
N ASP A 117 -0.89 0.52 -5.04
CA ASP A 117 -0.72 0.49 -3.59
C ASP A 117 -1.93 1.14 -2.91
N VAL A 118 -2.68 0.36 -2.14
CA VAL A 118 -3.91 0.81 -1.47
C VAL A 118 -3.79 0.71 0.05
N VAL A 119 -4.18 1.76 0.76
CA VAL A 119 -4.32 1.76 2.22
C VAL A 119 -5.77 2.01 2.61
N LEU A 120 -6.41 1.01 3.22
CA LEU A 120 -7.77 1.14 3.75
C LEU A 120 -7.73 1.59 5.20
N ARG A 121 -8.36 2.73 5.48
CA ARG A 121 -8.57 3.27 6.82
C ARG A 121 -10.02 3.07 7.26
N ALA A 122 -10.22 2.37 8.36
CA ALA A 122 -11.54 2.22 8.97
C ALA A 122 -11.92 3.46 9.81
N LYS A 123 -13.15 3.93 9.67
CA LYS A 123 -13.78 4.94 10.54
C LYS A 123 -14.43 4.26 11.76
N PRO A 124 -14.77 5.00 12.83
CA PRO A 124 -15.43 4.45 14.01
C PRO A 124 -16.72 3.67 13.69
N THR A 125 -17.50 4.16 12.72
CA THR A 125 -18.76 3.54 12.27
C THR A 125 -18.57 2.13 11.69
N ALA A 126 -17.36 1.78 11.24
CA ALA A 126 -17.06 0.44 10.74
C ALA A 126 -17.15 -0.66 11.82
N ALA A 127 -17.15 -0.29 13.11
CA ALA A 127 -17.32 -1.24 14.21
C ALA A 127 -18.73 -1.85 14.26
N GLU A 128 -19.74 -1.04 13.92
CA GLU A 128 -21.16 -1.41 14.00
C GLU A 128 -21.70 -1.94 12.67
N SER A 129 -21.04 -1.60 11.55
CA SER A 129 -21.46 -2.06 10.23
C SER A 129 -21.40 -3.57 10.05
N SER A 130 -22.40 -4.10 9.34
CA SER A 130 -22.46 -5.50 8.91
C SER A 130 -21.36 -5.83 7.90
N PHE A 131 -21.04 -7.11 7.76
CA PHE A 131 -20.05 -7.58 6.80
C PHE A 131 -20.43 -7.22 5.36
N ASP A 132 -21.68 -7.44 4.98
CA ASP A 132 -22.17 -7.16 3.63
C ASP A 132 -22.17 -5.67 3.29
N SER A 133 -22.46 -4.82 4.29
CA SER A 133 -22.35 -3.37 4.13
C SER A 133 -20.91 -2.94 3.85
N LEU A 134 -19.94 -3.49 4.60
CA LEU A 134 -18.52 -3.22 4.36
C LEU A 134 -18.06 -3.77 3.01
N HIS A 135 -18.58 -4.94 2.59
CA HIS A 135 -18.28 -5.54 1.29
C HIS A 135 -18.70 -4.62 0.15
N ARG A 136 -19.99 -4.25 0.10
CA ARG A 136 -20.53 -3.33 -0.92
C ARG A 136 -19.80 -1.98 -0.93
N GLN A 137 -19.38 -1.48 0.23
CA GLN A 137 -18.61 -0.25 0.30
C GLN A 137 -17.21 -0.38 -0.30
N ILE A 138 -16.47 -1.46 -0.01
CA ILE A 138 -15.14 -1.70 -0.59
C ILE A 138 -15.23 -1.90 -2.08
N GLU A 139 -16.18 -2.71 -2.54
CA GLU A 139 -16.42 -2.97 -3.96
C GLU A 139 -16.65 -1.67 -4.74
N LYS A 140 -17.54 -0.80 -4.24
CA LYS A 140 -17.79 0.53 -4.82
C LYS A 140 -16.55 1.42 -4.80
N LEU A 141 -15.77 1.39 -3.71
CA LEU A 141 -14.53 2.17 -3.61
C LEU A 141 -13.51 1.72 -4.64
N PHE A 142 -13.32 0.41 -4.83
CA PHE A 142 -12.36 -0.13 -5.79
C PHE A 142 -12.79 0.11 -7.23
N ALA A 143 -14.08 -0.08 -7.55
CA ALA A 143 -14.63 0.27 -8.87
C ALA A 143 -14.39 1.75 -9.20
N LYS A 144 -14.65 2.64 -8.24
CA LYS A 144 -14.40 4.08 -8.40
C LYS A 144 -12.91 4.41 -8.57
N ILE A 145 -12.03 3.70 -7.87
CA ILE A 145 -10.57 3.85 -8.06
C ILE A 145 -10.17 3.45 -9.47
N SER A 146 -10.67 2.32 -9.99
CA SER A 146 -10.40 1.88 -11.36
C SER A 146 -10.90 2.90 -12.39
N GLU A 147 -12.12 3.42 -12.23
CA GLU A 147 -12.67 4.47 -13.08
C GLU A 147 -11.80 5.74 -13.08
N LEU A 148 -11.43 6.24 -11.90
CA LEU A 148 -10.56 7.43 -11.77
C LEU A 148 -9.16 7.22 -12.35
N LEU A 149 -8.70 5.98 -12.43
CA LEU A 149 -7.39 5.67 -13.02
C LEU A 149 -7.47 5.58 -14.54
N LYS A 150 -8.61 5.15 -15.11
CA LYS A 150 -8.83 5.19 -16.57
C LYS A 150 -8.81 6.64 -17.08
N THR A 151 -9.49 7.55 -16.38
CA THR A 151 -9.56 8.96 -16.78
C THR A 151 -8.22 9.70 -16.69
N VAL A 152 -7.30 9.27 -15.82
CA VAL A 152 -5.98 9.91 -15.68
C VAL A 152 -5.07 9.53 -16.86
N HIS A 153 -5.11 8.27 -17.31
CA HIS A 153 -4.34 7.85 -18.49
C HIS A 153 -4.78 8.56 -19.79
N GLU A 154 -6.05 8.96 -19.89
CA GLU A 154 -6.55 9.74 -21.04
C GLU A 154 -6.06 11.20 -21.01
N HIS A 155 -5.88 11.79 -19.82
CA HIS A 155 -5.42 13.17 -19.67
C HIS A 155 -3.91 13.34 -19.93
N ASP A 156 -3.08 12.39 -19.50
CA ASP A 156 -1.63 12.42 -19.76
C ASP A 156 -1.31 12.32 -21.27
N PHE A 157 -2.19 11.66 -22.04
CA PHE A 157 -2.07 11.58 -23.50
C PHE A 157 -2.38 12.91 -24.21
N HIS A 158 -3.29 13.73 -23.68
CA HIS A 158 -3.66 15.02 -24.30
C HIS A 158 -2.70 16.17 -23.95
N GLU A 159 -2.00 16.09 -22.82
CA GLU A 159 -0.99 17.10 -22.46
C GLU A 159 0.32 16.90 -23.23
N ALA A 160 0.68 15.66 -23.56
CA ALA A 160 1.88 15.35 -24.36
C ALA A 160 1.76 15.82 -25.83
N VAL A 161 0.54 15.84 -26.40
CA VAL A 161 0.32 16.22 -27.82
C VAL A 161 0.25 17.73 -28.03
N LYS A 162 -0.01 18.53 -26.99
CA LYS A 162 -0.05 20.01 -27.10
C LYS A 162 1.32 20.68 -27.01
N ASN A 163 2.36 19.96 -26.60
CA ASN A 163 3.73 20.48 -26.43
C ASN A 163 4.70 20.00 -27.52
N ASN A 164 4.19 19.50 -28.65
CA ASN A 164 4.97 19.14 -29.84
C ASN A 164 4.36 19.79 -31.09
#